data_AF-A0A060ZF05-F1
#
_entry.id   AF-A0A060ZF05-F1
#
_cell.length_a   1.000
_cell.length_b   1.000
_cell.length_c   1.000
_cell.angle_alpha   90.00
_cell.angle_beta   90.00
_cell.angle_gamma   90.00
#
_symmetry.space_group_name_H-M   'P 1'
#
loop_
_entity.id
_entity.type
_entity.pdbx_description
1 polymer ?
#
loop_
_entity_poly.entity_id
_entity_poly.type
_entity_poly.pdbx_seq_one_letter_code
_entity_poly.pdbx_strand_id
1 'polypeptide(L)'
;MGFSAPPPSSPLSSRGVEDMSHQRPPTCHNPSMRREQDRLDSFHSWILSIITPSELAKAGFYYLGQGDRVACFTCGGQLSNWEPGDRAVSEHQRHYPNCHFVRGDRADNVSLAGVVSVTSMQQREERLLTFVHWPLRIPVRPDQLAKAGFYYVGKRDSELYIHIFNYICILFLHNDGVCVLQGVMMCGVMVCVCVCGVLQGVMMCVC
;
A
#
# COMPACT_ATOMS: atom_id res chain seq x y z
N MET A 1 3.19 -73.68 41.92
CA MET A 1 4.46 -73.23 42.49
C MET A 1 5.14 -72.42 41.39
N GLY A 2 5.40 -71.11 41.43
CA GLY A 2 5.29 -70.07 42.44
C GLY A 2 6.43 -69.06 42.18
N PHE A 3 6.09 -67.78 42.00
CA PHE A 3 6.91 -66.56 42.25
C PHE A 3 8.05 -66.27 41.23
N SER A 4 8.37 -65.07 40.72
CA SER A 4 8.17 -63.67 41.15
C SER A 4 8.39 -62.70 39.95
N ALA A 5 7.86 -61.47 40.03
CA ALA A 5 8.40 -60.25 39.39
C ALA A 5 8.73 -59.24 40.53
N PRO A 6 9.44 -58.07 40.39
CA PRO A 6 9.59 -57.16 39.23
C PRO A 6 11.02 -56.45 39.14
N PRO A 7 11.20 -55.14 38.80
CA PRO A 7 11.71 -54.56 37.52
C PRO A 7 12.99 -53.65 37.71
N PRO A 8 13.25 -52.56 36.92
CA PRO A 8 13.50 -52.37 35.48
C PRO A 8 14.92 -51.82 35.17
N SER A 9 15.32 -51.70 33.89
CA SER A 9 16.23 -50.63 33.40
C SER A 9 16.35 -50.64 31.87
N SER A 10 16.02 -49.50 31.24
CA SER A 10 16.44 -49.10 29.89
C SER A 10 17.94 -48.71 29.92
N PRO A 11 18.73 -48.78 28.81
CA PRO A 11 18.71 -47.70 27.80
C PRO A 11 19.11 -48.06 26.33
N LEU A 12 18.48 -47.33 25.39
CA LEU A 12 18.98 -46.64 24.16
C LEU A 12 19.79 -47.34 23.02
N SER A 13 19.23 -47.18 21.80
CA SER A 13 19.84 -46.87 20.47
C SER A 13 20.37 -48.03 19.60
N SER A 14 19.95 -48.22 18.34
CA SER A 14 20.16 -47.24 17.26
C SER A 14 19.46 -47.54 15.91
N ARG A 15 18.98 -46.45 15.29
CA ARG A 15 19.00 -46.08 13.85
C ARG A 15 18.16 -46.85 12.81
N GLY A 16 16.97 -46.31 12.54
CA GLY A 16 16.47 -46.07 11.18
C GLY A 16 16.07 -44.59 11.08
N VAL A 17 16.76 -43.82 10.23
CA VAL A 17 16.51 -42.39 10.00
C VAL A 17 15.90 -42.29 8.62
N GLU A 18 14.62 -41.92 8.52
CA GLU A 18 14.01 -41.46 7.25
C GLU A 18 13.21 -40.17 7.51
N ASP A 19 13.94 -39.09 7.24
CA ASP A 19 13.58 -37.74 6.78
C ASP A 19 12.20 -37.12 7.09
N MET A 20 12.23 -36.20 8.06
CA MET A 20 11.20 -35.21 8.37
C MET A 20 11.50 -33.87 7.69
N SER A 21 11.25 -33.72 6.38
CA SER A 21 11.54 -32.40 5.76
C SER A 21 10.73 -31.89 4.57
N HIS A 22 9.62 -32.48 4.07
CA HIS A 22 9.09 -32.06 2.75
C HIS A 22 7.64 -31.57 2.57
N GLN A 23 6.73 -31.49 3.56
CA GLN A 23 5.33 -31.09 3.22
C GLN A 23 4.59 -30.17 4.21
N ARG A 24 5.26 -29.13 4.71
CA ARG A 24 4.78 -27.73 4.73
C ARG A 24 5.76 -26.91 5.57
N PRO A 25 6.38 -25.86 5.02
CA PRO A 25 7.01 -24.86 5.89
C PRO A 25 5.91 -24.29 6.81
N PRO A 26 6.21 -23.95 8.08
CA PRO A 26 5.33 -23.10 8.84
C PRO A 26 5.23 -21.80 8.07
N THR A 27 4.09 -21.58 7.39
CA THR A 27 3.79 -20.28 6.81
C THR A 27 3.70 -19.34 8.01
N CYS A 28 4.77 -18.61 8.33
CA CYS A 28 4.71 -17.45 9.22
C CYS A 28 4.06 -16.30 8.46
N HIS A 29 2.83 -16.60 8.04
CA HIS A 29 1.84 -15.67 7.61
C HIS A 29 1.25 -15.07 8.89
N ASN A 30 1.36 -13.76 9.06
CA ASN A 30 0.69 -13.03 10.13
C ASN A 30 -0.56 -12.35 9.55
N PRO A 31 -1.76 -12.94 9.65
CA PRO A 31 -2.96 -12.43 9.00
C PRO A 31 -3.38 -11.06 9.54
N SER A 32 -3.06 -10.73 10.80
CA SER A 32 -3.39 -9.43 11.39
C SER A 32 -2.60 -8.27 10.78
N MET A 33 -1.51 -8.56 10.06
CA MET A 33 -0.65 -7.57 9.40
C MET A 33 -0.86 -7.53 7.88
N ARG A 34 -1.97 -8.07 7.38
CA ARG A 34 -2.30 -8.09 5.95
C ARG A 34 -2.60 -6.70 5.38
N ARG A 35 -3.15 -5.79 6.20
CA ARG A 35 -3.42 -4.41 5.79
C ARG A 35 -2.17 -3.57 5.99
N GLU A 36 -1.84 -2.76 4.99
CA GLU A 36 -0.70 -1.85 5.05
C GLU A 36 -0.86 -0.82 6.17
N GLN A 37 -2.09 -0.40 6.49
CA GLN A 37 -2.36 0.47 7.64
C GLN A 37 -1.99 -0.19 8.98
N ASP A 38 -2.35 -1.47 9.19
CA ASP A 38 -1.98 -2.18 10.43
C ASP A 38 -0.46 -2.27 10.58
N ARG A 39 0.24 -2.46 9.45
CA ARG A 39 1.70 -2.44 9.43
C ARG A 39 2.26 -1.07 9.77
N LEU A 40 1.69 0.01 9.22
CA LEU A 40 2.07 1.38 9.58
C LEU A 40 1.88 1.66 11.07
N ASP A 41 0.73 1.27 11.63
CA ASP A 41 0.37 1.55 13.03
C ASP A 41 1.33 0.86 14.01
N SER A 42 2.00 -0.22 13.58
CA SER A 42 3.02 -0.89 14.40
C SER A 42 4.26 -0.02 14.66
N PHE A 43 4.52 1.03 13.87
CA PHE A 43 5.73 1.86 13.97
C PHE A 43 5.63 3.01 14.98
N HIS A 44 4.74 2.93 15.97
CA HIS A 44 4.48 4.02 16.93
C HIS A 44 5.72 4.51 17.72
N SER A 45 6.77 3.69 17.86
CA SER A 45 8.03 4.04 18.53
C SER A 45 9.26 3.96 17.61
N TRP A 46 9.05 4.02 16.30
CA TRP A 46 10.14 4.01 15.32
C TRP A 46 10.92 5.33 15.32
N ILE A 47 12.24 5.25 15.45
CA ILE A 47 13.11 6.43 15.60
C ILE A 47 14.05 6.68 14.41
N LEU A 48 14.20 5.71 13.50
CA LEU A 48 15.11 5.85 12.37
C LEU A 48 14.49 6.71 11.27
N SER A 49 15.21 7.76 10.86
CA SER A 49 14.83 8.64 9.75
C SER A 49 15.39 8.20 8.40
N ILE A 50 16.45 7.38 8.40
CA ILE A 50 17.13 6.88 7.19
C ILE A 50 16.23 5.98 6.34
N ILE A 51 15.23 5.36 6.97
CA ILE A 51 14.20 4.56 6.30
C ILE A 51 12.87 4.79 7.00
N THR A 52 11.84 5.09 6.20
CA THR A 52 10.56 5.53 6.74
C THR A 52 9.63 4.36 7.05
N PRO A 53 8.79 4.46 8.09
CA PRO A 53 7.72 3.48 8.35
C PRO A 53 6.83 3.20 7.14
N SER A 54 6.54 4.22 6.32
CA SER A 54 5.73 4.07 5.10
C SER A 54 6.42 3.21 4.06
N GLU A 55 7.71 3.38 3.85
CA GLU A 55 8.48 2.54 2.92
C GLU A 55 8.51 1.08 3.39
N LEU A 56 8.72 0.85 4.69
CA LEU A 56 8.73 -0.49 5.30
C LEU A 56 7.35 -1.17 5.20
N ALA A 57 6.29 -0.48 5.61
CA ALA A 57 4.92 -0.98 5.53
C ALA A 57 4.51 -1.34 4.10
N LYS A 58 4.86 -0.49 3.13
CA LYS A 58 4.62 -0.74 1.71
C LYS A 58 5.40 -1.94 1.17
N ALA A 59 6.61 -2.18 1.68
CA ALA A 59 7.40 -3.37 1.36
C ALA A 59 6.91 -4.66 2.06
N GLY A 60 5.81 -4.59 2.83
CA GLY A 60 5.21 -5.73 3.51
C GLY A 60 5.74 -5.95 4.93
N PHE A 61 6.48 -5.01 5.50
CA PHE A 61 7.06 -5.11 6.83
C PHE A 61 6.23 -4.43 7.91
N TYR A 62 6.18 -5.03 9.10
CA TYR A 62 5.70 -4.39 10.33
C TYR A 62 6.80 -4.39 11.39
N TYR A 63 6.74 -3.44 12.32
CA TYR A 63 7.72 -3.28 13.37
C TYR A 63 7.55 -4.33 14.48
N LEU A 64 8.67 -4.85 15.00
CA LEU A 64 8.68 -5.82 16.09
C LEU A 64 8.77 -5.20 17.49
N GLY A 65 8.90 -3.87 17.59
CA GLY A 65 8.99 -3.17 18.88
C GLY A 65 10.40 -3.11 19.49
N GLN A 66 11.41 -3.69 18.82
CA GLN A 66 12.78 -3.74 19.33
C GLN A 66 13.80 -3.23 18.31
N GLY A 67 14.52 -2.16 18.66
CA GLY A 67 15.56 -1.57 17.83
C GLY A 67 15.00 -1.11 16.49
N ASP A 68 15.55 -1.62 15.39
CA ASP A 68 15.09 -1.36 14.03
C ASP A 68 14.57 -2.62 13.33
N ARG A 69 14.18 -3.62 14.12
CA ARG A 69 13.77 -4.94 13.63
C ARG A 69 12.36 -4.90 13.06
N VAL A 70 12.21 -5.41 11.85
CA VAL A 70 10.92 -5.55 11.18
C VAL A 70 10.71 -6.98 10.71
N ALA A 71 9.45 -7.39 10.50
CA ALA A 71 9.10 -8.70 9.96
C ALA A 71 8.10 -8.58 8.82
N CYS A 72 8.21 -9.45 7.81
CA CYS A 72 7.23 -9.50 6.75
C CYS A 72 6.00 -10.29 7.18
N PHE A 73 4.79 -9.77 6.97
CA PHE A 73 3.53 -10.49 7.28
C PHE A 73 3.31 -11.76 6.46
N THR A 74 4.12 -11.98 5.43
CA THR A 74 3.99 -13.07 4.46
C THR A 74 4.83 -14.27 4.81
N CYS A 75 6.14 -14.02 4.81
CA CYS A 75 7.19 -15.03 4.84
C CYS A 75 7.85 -15.04 6.21
N GLY A 76 7.39 -14.16 7.13
CA GLY A 76 7.97 -13.90 8.43
C GLY A 76 9.44 -13.51 8.42
N GLY A 77 10.00 -13.22 7.24
CA GLY A 77 11.38 -12.79 7.10
C GLY A 77 11.63 -11.51 7.89
N GLN A 78 12.67 -11.52 8.72
CA GLN A 78 13.05 -10.41 9.56
C GLN A 78 14.28 -9.69 9.01
N LEU A 79 14.29 -8.36 9.12
CA LEU A 79 15.41 -7.50 8.75
C LEU A 79 15.67 -6.47 9.86
N SER A 80 16.92 -6.04 9.98
CA SER A 80 17.43 -5.08 10.96
C SER A 80 18.78 -4.55 10.50
N ASN A 81 19.35 -3.60 11.24
CA ASN A 81 20.58 -2.87 10.91
C ASN A 81 20.46 -2.12 9.57
N TRP A 82 19.40 -1.32 9.42
CA TRP A 82 19.17 -0.51 8.22
C TRP A 82 20.27 0.54 8.04
N GLU A 83 20.76 0.69 6.81
CA GLU A 83 21.82 1.63 6.45
C GLU A 83 21.32 2.76 5.53
N PRO A 84 21.98 3.94 5.52
CA PRO A 84 21.66 4.99 4.57
C PRO A 84 21.78 4.50 3.12
N GLY A 85 20.69 4.60 2.36
CA GLY A 85 20.63 4.15 0.97
C GLY A 85 19.93 2.81 0.77
N ASP A 86 19.65 2.07 1.86
CA ASP A 86 18.83 0.87 1.79
C ASP A 86 17.42 1.18 1.28
N ARG A 87 16.88 0.25 0.51
CA ARG A 87 15.50 0.29 0.05
C ARG A 87 14.77 -0.93 0.55
N ALA A 88 13.65 -0.73 1.26
CA ALA A 88 12.95 -1.84 1.92
C ALA A 88 12.57 -2.97 0.95
N VAL A 89 12.05 -2.61 -0.24
CA VAL A 89 11.66 -3.59 -1.26
C VAL A 89 12.87 -4.34 -1.81
N SER A 90 13.97 -3.64 -2.08
CA SER A 90 15.20 -4.24 -2.60
C SER A 90 15.80 -5.21 -1.59
N GLU A 91 15.88 -4.81 -0.32
CA GLU A 91 16.37 -5.67 0.75
C GLU A 91 15.45 -6.87 0.98
N HIS A 92 14.13 -6.67 0.94
CA HIS A 92 13.18 -7.77 1.02
C HIS A 92 13.41 -8.80 -0.10
N GLN A 93 13.57 -8.33 -1.34
CA GLN A 93 13.83 -9.20 -2.48
C GLN A 93 15.19 -9.89 -2.41
N ARG A 94 16.21 -9.19 -1.92
CA ARG A 94 17.56 -9.71 -1.78
C ARG A 94 17.65 -10.84 -0.76
N HIS A 95 17.05 -10.66 0.41
CA HIS A 95 17.13 -11.65 1.51
C HIS A 95 16.06 -12.73 1.43
N TYR A 96 14.87 -12.41 0.90
CA TYR A 96 13.74 -13.33 0.82
C TYR A 96 13.13 -13.37 -0.59
N PRO A 97 13.90 -13.79 -1.62
CA PRO A 97 13.46 -13.78 -3.03
C PRO A 97 12.24 -14.67 -3.32
N ASN A 98 12.02 -15.69 -2.49
CA ASN A 98 10.88 -16.61 -2.59
C ASN A 98 9.63 -16.11 -1.87
N CYS A 99 9.66 -14.93 -1.27
CA CYS A 99 8.50 -14.35 -0.61
C CYS A 99 7.36 -14.12 -1.61
N HIS A 100 6.19 -14.70 -1.36
CA HIS A 100 4.99 -14.48 -2.18
C HIS A 100 4.62 -13.00 -2.32
N PHE A 101 5.01 -12.14 -1.37
CA PHE A 101 4.86 -10.68 -1.48
C PHE A 101 5.74 -10.06 -2.54
N VAL A 102 7.03 -10.35 -2.46
CA VAL A 102 8.03 -9.84 -3.41
C VAL A 102 7.72 -10.34 -4.83
N ARG A 103 7.28 -11.59 -4.96
CA ARG A 103 6.93 -12.20 -6.25
C ARG A 103 5.63 -11.69 -6.88
N GLY A 104 4.81 -10.95 -6.13
CA GLY A 104 3.52 -10.44 -6.60
C GLY A 104 2.36 -11.45 -6.54
N ASP A 105 2.55 -12.61 -5.91
CA ASP A 105 1.59 -13.73 -5.88
C ASP A 105 0.45 -13.53 -4.85
N ARG A 106 0.18 -12.30 -4.39
CA ARG A 106 -0.69 -12.08 -3.21
C ARG A 106 -2.10 -11.57 -3.52
N ALA A 107 -3.09 -12.42 -3.29
CA ALA A 107 -4.49 -11.99 -3.18
C ALA A 107 -4.80 -11.26 -1.85
N ASP A 108 -3.97 -11.44 -0.81
CA ASP A 108 -4.35 -11.04 0.56
C ASP A 108 -3.83 -9.68 1.06
N ASN A 109 -2.88 -9.06 0.34
CA ASN A 109 -2.35 -7.75 0.72
C ASN A 109 -3.41 -6.66 0.51
N VAL A 110 -3.74 -5.92 1.56
CA VAL A 110 -4.61 -4.75 1.45
C VAL A 110 -3.71 -3.52 1.52
N SER A 111 -3.34 -2.98 0.35
CA SER A 111 -2.50 -1.79 0.25
C SER A 111 -3.26 -0.53 0.70
N LEU A 112 -2.57 0.51 1.17
CA LEU A 112 -3.21 1.81 1.43
C LEU A 112 -3.86 2.36 0.17
N ALA A 113 -3.24 2.14 -0.99
CA ALA A 113 -3.82 2.45 -2.29
C ALA A 113 -5.12 1.69 -2.60
N GLY A 114 -5.33 0.52 -1.97
CA GLY A 114 -6.56 -0.29 -2.06
C GLY A 114 -7.56 -0.06 -0.92
N VAL A 115 -7.13 0.45 0.25
CA VAL A 115 -8.01 0.95 1.33
C VAL A 115 -8.55 2.33 1.00
N VAL A 116 -7.92 3.08 0.08
CA VAL A 116 -8.63 4.03 -0.78
C VAL A 116 -9.50 3.22 -1.75
N SER A 117 -10.48 2.51 -1.18
CA SER A 117 -11.44 1.74 -1.93
C SER A 117 -12.13 2.71 -2.87
N VAL A 118 -12.27 2.28 -4.12
CA VAL A 118 -13.01 2.95 -5.19
C VAL A 118 -14.45 3.34 -4.76
N THR A 119 -14.92 2.86 -3.60
CA THR A 119 -16.17 3.23 -2.93
C THR A 119 -16.09 4.46 -2.00
N SER A 120 -14.94 4.76 -1.37
CA SER A 120 -14.77 5.93 -0.48
C SER A 120 -14.91 7.24 -1.27
N MET A 121 -14.31 7.28 -2.46
CA MET A 121 -14.42 8.41 -3.38
C MET A 121 -15.81 8.56 -4.03
N GLN A 122 -16.83 7.78 -3.63
CA GLN A 122 -18.23 8.04 -4.00
C GLN A 122 -18.86 9.13 -3.14
N GLN A 123 -18.39 9.32 -1.90
CA GLN A 123 -18.95 10.32 -1.00
C GLN A 123 -18.34 11.69 -1.27
N ARG A 124 -19.21 12.69 -1.50
CA ARG A 124 -18.81 14.07 -1.81
C ARG A 124 -17.93 14.68 -0.71
N GLU A 125 -18.22 14.38 0.54
CA GLU A 125 -17.49 14.91 1.70
C GLU A 125 -16.05 14.40 1.75
N GLU A 126 -15.83 13.11 1.48
CA GLU A 126 -14.48 12.54 1.44
C GLU A 126 -13.65 13.14 0.30
N ARG A 127 -14.27 13.34 -0.88
CA ARG A 127 -13.62 14.05 -1.98
C ARG A 127 -13.29 15.49 -1.61
N LEU A 128 -14.17 16.17 -0.90
CA LEU A 128 -13.96 17.56 -0.48
C LEU A 128 -12.77 17.72 0.46
N LEU A 129 -12.54 16.76 1.37
CA LEU A 129 -11.41 16.78 2.31
C LEU A 129 -10.06 16.75 1.60
N THR A 130 -9.98 16.12 0.42
CA THR A 130 -8.73 16.12 -0.36
C THR A 130 -8.30 17.52 -0.79
N PHE A 131 -9.23 18.50 -0.88
CA PHE A 131 -8.95 19.86 -1.31
C PHE A 131 -8.53 20.83 -0.19
N VAL A 132 -8.20 20.33 1.01
CA VAL A 132 -7.80 21.18 2.15
C VAL A 132 -6.63 22.12 1.80
N HIS A 133 -5.73 21.71 0.90
CA HIS A 133 -4.61 22.53 0.42
C HIS A 133 -4.81 23.05 -1.02
N TRP A 134 -6.06 23.24 -1.46
CA TRP A 134 -6.35 23.73 -2.81
C TRP A 134 -5.81 25.16 -3.01
N PRO A 135 -5.05 25.43 -4.10
CA PRO A 135 -4.44 26.74 -4.26
C PRO A 135 -5.49 27.84 -4.50
N LEU A 136 -5.40 28.92 -3.71
CA LEU A 136 -6.32 30.06 -3.77
C LEU A 136 -6.36 30.80 -5.12
N ARG A 137 -5.33 30.60 -5.97
CA ARG A 137 -5.24 31.20 -7.31
C ARG A 137 -6.09 30.47 -8.35
N ILE A 138 -6.64 29.30 -8.04
CA ILE A 138 -7.48 28.56 -8.96
C ILE A 138 -8.94 28.99 -8.74
N PRO A 139 -9.60 29.59 -9.74
CA PRO A 139 -10.96 30.13 -9.60
C PRO A 139 -12.05 29.04 -9.56
N VAL A 140 -11.66 27.76 -9.52
CA VAL A 140 -12.59 26.62 -9.45
C VAL A 140 -12.80 26.23 -8.00
N ARG A 141 -14.06 26.09 -7.59
CA ARG A 141 -14.41 25.76 -6.22
C ARG A 141 -14.25 24.25 -5.96
N PRO A 142 -13.52 23.85 -4.89
CA PRO A 142 -13.43 22.46 -4.48
C PRO A 142 -14.75 21.72 -4.33
N ASP A 143 -15.80 22.42 -3.86
CA ASP A 143 -17.12 21.82 -3.68
C ASP A 143 -17.77 21.37 -4.99
N GLN A 144 -17.50 22.08 -6.08
CA GLN A 144 -18.00 21.73 -7.41
C GLN A 144 -17.21 20.56 -8.01
N LEU A 145 -15.89 20.56 -7.83
CA LEU A 145 -15.03 19.45 -8.24
C LEU A 145 -15.41 18.17 -7.49
N ALA A 146 -15.52 18.25 -6.17
CA ALA A 146 -16.01 17.16 -5.35
C ALA A 146 -17.42 16.75 -5.78
N LYS A 147 -18.37 17.67 -6.01
CA LYS A 147 -19.72 17.31 -6.49
C LYS A 147 -19.69 16.57 -7.83
N ALA A 148 -18.78 16.93 -8.73
CA ALA A 148 -18.60 16.31 -10.04
C ALA A 148 -17.77 15.00 -10.04
N GLY A 149 -17.36 14.51 -8.87
CA GLY A 149 -16.64 13.24 -8.74
C GLY A 149 -15.12 13.34 -8.72
N PHE A 150 -14.56 14.56 -8.71
CA PHE A 150 -13.11 14.78 -8.66
C PHE A 150 -12.59 14.79 -7.22
N TYR A 151 -11.35 14.32 -7.04
CA TYR A 151 -10.59 14.47 -5.80
C TYR A 151 -9.15 14.91 -6.09
N TYR A 152 -8.56 15.68 -5.18
CA TYR A 152 -7.22 16.23 -5.31
C TYR A 152 -6.16 15.24 -4.81
N VAL A 153 -5.14 15.01 -5.63
CA VAL A 153 -4.04 14.09 -5.32
C VAL A 153 -2.76 14.85 -4.96
N GLY A 154 -2.61 16.07 -5.49
CA GLY A 154 -1.46 16.90 -5.20
C GLY A 154 -1.08 17.81 -6.36
N LYS A 155 0.02 18.53 -6.18
CA LYS A 155 0.62 19.41 -7.19
C LYS A 155 2.03 18.91 -7.51
N ARG A 156 2.37 18.82 -8.80
CA ARG A 156 3.78 18.67 -9.24
C ARG A 156 4.13 19.82 -10.18
N ASP A 157 5.26 20.44 -9.92
CA ASP A 157 5.75 21.62 -10.63
C ASP A 157 4.72 22.77 -10.66
N SER A 158 3.93 22.88 -11.73
CA SER A 158 2.85 23.86 -11.90
C SER A 158 1.48 23.24 -12.21
N GLU A 159 1.39 21.92 -12.22
CA GLU A 159 0.20 21.17 -12.60
C GLU A 159 -0.53 20.61 -11.37
N LEU A 160 -1.85 20.72 -11.38
CA LEU A 160 -2.71 20.14 -10.35
C LEU A 160 -3.22 18.79 -10.82
N TYR A 161 -2.93 17.78 -10.02
CA TYR A 161 -3.37 16.41 -10.26
C TYR A 161 -4.68 16.20 -9.52
N ILE A 162 -5.74 16.05 -10.31
CA ILE A 162 -7.07 15.70 -9.82
C ILE A 162 -7.51 14.42 -10.52
N HIS A 163 -8.10 13.51 -9.78
CA HIS A 163 -8.53 12.22 -10.31
C HIS A 163 -10.05 12.18 -10.40
N ILE A 164 -10.57 11.47 -11.40
CA ILE A 164 -11.97 11.07 -11.50
C ILE A 164 -12.01 9.57 -11.70
N PHE A 165 -12.69 8.83 -10.81
CA PHE A 165 -12.90 7.37 -10.83
C PHE A 165 -12.02 6.57 -11.81
N ASN A 166 -10.86 6.11 -11.36
CA ASN A 166 -9.87 5.32 -12.13
C ASN A 166 -9.08 6.05 -13.24
N TYR A 167 -9.23 7.37 -13.38
CA TYR A 167 -8.51 8.18 -14.37
C TYR A 167 -7.73 9.32 -13.74
N ILE A 168 -6.52 9.57 -14.27
CA ILE A 168 -5.69 10.72 -13.94
C ILE A 168 -6.10 11.87 -14.85
N CYS A 169 -6.45 13.02 -14.28
CA CYS A 169 -6.72 14.24 -15.02
C CYS A 169 -5.75 15.34 -14.60
N ILE A 170 -5.31 16.13 -15.58
CA ILE A 170 -4.46 17.30 -15.36
C ILE A 170 -5.33 18.54 -15.57
N LEU A 171 -5.34 19.43 -14.58
CA LEU A 171 -6.02 20.71 -14.68
C LEU A 171 -5.02 21.79 -15.10
N PHE A 172 -5.22 22.34 -16.30
CA PHE A 172 -4.48 23.49 -16.81
C PHE A 172 -5.25 24.77 -16.54
N LEU A 173 -4.55 25.82 -16.07
CA LEU A 173 -5.07 27.17 -15.94
C LEU A 173 -4.51 28.02 -17.09
N HIS A 174 -5.39 28.55 -17.95
CA HIS A 174 -5.01 29.51 -18.97
C HIS A 174 -5.09 30.95 -18.44
N ASN A 175 -4.32 31.84 -19.07
CA ASN A 175 -4.23 33.27 -18.72
C ASN A 175 -5.53 34.06 -18.93
N ASP A 176 -6.47 33.52 -19.69
CA ASP A 176 -7.80 34.08 -19.96
C ASP A 176 -8.84 33.73 -18.86
N GLY A 177 -8.42 33.05 -17.80
CA GLY A 177 -9.30 32.60 -16.72
C GLY A 177 -10.05 31.30 -17.02
N VAL A 178 -9.75 30.66 -18.15
CA VAL A 178 -10.30 29.34 -18.51
C VAL A 178 -9.45 28.24 -17.89
N CYS A 179 -10.10 27.25 -17.27
CA CYS A 179 -9.43 26.04 -16.82
C CYS A 179 -9.80 24.86 -17.73
N VAL A 180 -8.80 24.16 -18.26
CA VAL A 180 -9.02 22.97 -19.10
C VAL A 180 -8.57 21.75 -18.33
N LEU A 181 -9.48 20.78 -18.17
CA LEU A 181 -9.15 19.47 -17.65
C LEU A 181 -8.88 18.52 -18.80
N GLN A 182 -7.69 17.94 -18.85
CA GLN A 182 -7.34 16.93 -19.84
C GLN A 182 -7.07 15.59 -19.14
N GLY A 183 -7.79 14.54 -19.56
CA GLY A 183 -7.60 13.17 -19.06
C GLY A 183 -7.61 12.14 -20.20
N VAL A 184 -6.80 11.09 -20.06
CA VAL A 184 -6.73 9.97 -21.02
C VAL A 184 -7.45 8.77 -20.40
N MET A 185 -8.59 8.38 -20.97
CA MET A 185 -9.28 7.13 -20.66
C MET A 185 -8.68 6.02 -21.52
N MET A 186 -8.63 4.78 -21.02
CA MET A 186 -8.16 3.59 -21.75
C MET A 186 -8.82 3.39 -23.15
N CYS A 187 -9.87 4.15 -23.47
CA CYS A 187 -10.56 4.18 -24.77
C CYS A 187 -10.87 5.59 -25.34
N GLY A 188 -10.25 6.70 -24.89
CA GLY A 188 -10.51 8.04 -25.45
C GLY A 188 -9.99 9.22 -24.62
N VAL A 189 -10.13 10.47 -25.12
CA VAL A 189 -9.77 11.69 -24.38
C VAL A 189 -11.01 12.28 -23.71
N MET A 190 -10.98 12.46 -22.39
CA MET A 190 -11.98 13.22 -21.66
C MET A 190 -11.49 14.65 -21.53
N VAL A 191 -12.19 15.58 -22.18
CA VAL A 191 -11.94 17.02 -22.07
C VAL A 191 -13.09 17.62 -21.28
N CYS A 192 -12.82 18.06 -20.06
CA CYS A 192 -13.77 18.92 -19.35
C CYS A 192 -13.30 20.36 -19.48
N VAL A 193 -14.19 21.23 -19.97
CA VAL A 193 -13.92 22.66 -20.02
C VAL A 193 -14.62 23.31 -18.83
N CYS A 194 -13.82 23.97 -17.98
CA CYS A 194 -14.29 24.80 -16.90
C CYS A 194 -14.10 26.27 -17.29
N VAL A 195 -15.19 27.01 -17.42
CA VAL A 195 -15.15 28.45 -17.66
C VAL A 195 -15.60 29.16 -16.38
N CYS A 196 -14.76 30.04 -15.84
CA CYS A 196 -15.11 30.94 -14.73
C CYS A 196 -15.80 30.26 -13.52
N GLY A 197 -15.24 29.15 -13.03
CA GLY A 197 -15.80 28.46 -11.86
C GLY A 197 -17.10 27.71 -12.12
N VAL A 198 -17.43 27.43 -13.39
CA VAL A 198 -18.53 26.55 -13.78
C VAL A 198 -17.98 25.43 -14.65
N LEU A 199 -18.16 24.19 -14.21
CA LEU A 199 -17.94 23.01 -15.05
C LEU A 199 -19.06 23.01 -16.11
N GLN A 200 -18.75 23.44 -17.33
CA GLN A 200 -19.77 23.60 -18.39
C GLN A 200 -20.12 22.28 -19.08
N GLY A 201 -19.32 21.23 -18.90
CA GLY A 201 -19.63 19.89 -19.37
C GLY A 201 -18.45 18.94 -19.28
N VAL A 202 -18.76 17.64 -19.33
CA VAL A 202 -17.79 16.56 -19.58
C VAL A 202 -17.95 16.20 -21.05
N MET A 203 -16.96 16.53 -21.89
CA MET A 203 -16.96 16.08 -23.28
C MET A 203 -16.08 14.84 -23.39
N MET A 204 -16.71 13.70 -23.64
CA MET A 204 -16.01 12.49 -24.05
C MET A 204 -15.76 12.60 -25.56
N CYS A 205 -14.50 12.79 -25.97
CA CYS A 205 -14.13 12.57 -27.36
C CYS A 205 -14.12 11.06 -27.59
N VAL A 206 -15.19 10.55 -28.18
CA VAL A 206 -15.23 9.19 -28.73
C VAL A 206 -14.48 9.24 -30.06
N CYS A 207 -13.47 8.39 -30.23
CA CYS A 207 -12.79 8.20 -31.52
C CYS A 207 -13.74 7.61 -32.57
#